data_AF-A0A0R1JYU3-F1
#
_entry.id   AF-A0A0R1JYU3-F1
#
_cell.length_a   1.000
_cell.length_b   1.000
_cell.length_c   1.000
_cell.angle_alpha   90.00
_cell.angle_beta   90.00
_cell.angle_gamma   90.00
#
_symmetry.space_group_name_H-M   'P 1'
#
loop_
_entity.id
_entity.type
_entity.pdbx_description
1 polymer ?
#
loop_
_entity_poly.entity_id
_entity_poly.type
_entity_poly.pdbx_seq_one_letter_code
_entity_poly.pdbx_strand_id
1 'polypeptide(L)'
;MGGNNMRMKTTTALLLAGLLLGGSQAGNLTKQALTLTTPIVAQAATTKDALSGTIGTATWQVSSDGNLTLSNGTLPSTTVQTSPLRAIVDQLVADPTNITVTQLTIGKQVKAPENSYYLLANLPTVTQFNNLTDLDVSDVTDMNGMLALNPGITTADITGWDTRNVTTMDAMFNSDSALETVKLGRLETPNLTRMQVMFALDSHLTDLDLSGLDTAGVTNNFMMLSNDYNLMNLNLGNWAAETPTNYLMGYTQISNLRQLTLSPKMTLNQGTFLNLDTTHYPLLDTEIYTGKWENVQDKYVPAGTPGKRAYTTSELEALYDGTHTDELSGNETYQWEPLLTPEKENGAPVTVRYHDQDGKTIKEDDQLTGKLDETFTVEAPTIDGYTLQDTQGVTSGTYTTDPQSVTFVYQKDADESLNSSSSSSATTPSGDTNSGGGSSTDSSSTTGSSSAGSSSSLESSGSANLVQPKMSVTAVKKIGFYRTATFSAKNRVKWFPKQTRAKRPQFVVVKTAYSKKGLLRYQVKDVNKGSKTYGKRGYITTQQAYVKGTYATTKPKAIKVVKGLNGYRDVKLSHKQTHYRQGQRLAVKKLVRHNLTTRYLLKNGQYVSANLNFSQAVK
;
A
#
# COMPACT_ATOMS: atom_id res chain seq x y z
N MET A 1 -54.66 43.42 7.38
CA MET A 1 -55.08 43.01 8.74
C MET A 1 -55.48 41.54 8.66
N GLY A 2 -54.89 40.56 9.34
CA GLY A 2 -53.75 40.51 10.25
C GLY A 2 -52.85 39.32 9.90
N GLY A 3 -51.59 39.39 10.32
CA GLY A 3 -50.56 38.37 10.04
C GLY A 3 -50.51 37.25 11.07
N ASN A 4 -49.66 36.25 10.82
CA ASN A 4 -48.44 36.07 11.61
C ASN A 4 -47.50 35.00 11.04
N ASN A 5 -46.22 35.21 11.39
CA ASN A 5 -45.02 34.43 11.11
C ASN A 5 -45.13 32.92 11.40
N MET A 6 -44.45 32.10 10.59
CA MET A 6 -44.00 30.77 11.04
C MET A 6 -42.50 30.59 10.77
N ARG A 7 -41.74 30.54 11.86
CA ARG A 7 -40.31 30.28 11.96
C ARG A 7 -40.03 28.77 11.82
N MET A 8 -38.98 28.45 11.06
CA MET A 8 -38.28 27.17 11.04
C MET A 8 -37.88 26.68 12.44
N LYS A 9 -37.97 25.37 12.65
CA LYS A 9 -37.11 24.63 13.59
C LYS A 9 -36.67 23.31 12.94
N THR A 10 -35.36 23.21 12.75
CA THR A 10 -34.59 22.00 12.49
C THR A 10 -34.64 21.06 13.70
N THR A 11 -34.64 19.73 13.48
CA THR A 11 -34.42 18.77 14.57
C THR A 11 -33.47 17.66 14.11
N THR A 12 -32.37 17.59 14.83
CA THR A 12 -31.20 16.73 14.70
C THR A 12 -31.50 15.32 15.18
N ALA A 13 -31.04 14.31 14.45
CA ALA A 13 -31.06 12.90 14.85
C ALA A 13 -29.90 12.59 15.82
N LEU A 14 -30.22 11.97 16.97
CA LEU A 14 -29.23 11.36 17.88
C LEU A 14 -29.36 9.83 17.82
N LEU A 15 -28.26 9.16 17.44
CA LEU A 15 -28.04 7.74 17.68
C LEU A 15 -27.81 7.48 19.18
N LEU A 16 -28.48 6.48 19.75
CA LEU A 16 -28.09 5.89 21.04
C LEU A 16 -27.57 4.47 20.86
N ALA A 17 -26.37 4.26 21.42
CA ALA A 17 -25.70 2.98 21.58
C ALA A 17 -26.21 2.26 22.84
N GLY A 18 -26.53 0.97 22.72
CA GLY A 18 -26.89 0.12 23.86
C GLY A 18 -25.66 -0.52 24.51
N LEU A 19 -25.42 -0.17 25.78
CA LEU A 19 -24.55 -0.88 26.72
C LEU A 19 -25.46 -1.67 27.67
N LEU A 20 -25.31 -3.00 27.73
CA LEU A 20 -26.02 -3.85 28.70
C LEU A 20 -25.10 -4.16 29.89
N LEU A 21 -25.52 -3.77 31.09
CA LEU A 21 -24.99 -4.22 32.38
C LEU A 21 -26.16 -4.44 33.35
N GLY A 22 -26.16 -5.60 34.00
CA GLY A 22 -26.61 -5.76 35.39
C GLY A 22 -28.10 -5.91 35.62
N GLY A 23 -28.53 -7.13 35.92
CA GLY A 23 -29.87 -7.40 36.45
C GLY A 23 -30.03 -7.05 37.93
N SER A 24 -31.28 -7.07 38.39
CA SER A 24 -31.69 -7.77 39.62
C SER A 24 -33.18 -7.58 39.89
N GLN A 25 -33.77 -8.72 40.25
CA GLN A 25 -34.88 -8.93 41.19
C GLN A 25 -36.34 -8.64 40.80
N ALA A 26 -37.11 -9.64 41.21
CA ALA A 26 -38.53 -9.85 41.07
C ALA A 26 -39.33 -9.16 42.18
N GLY A 27 -40.60 -8.90 41.92
CA GLY A 27 -41.57 -8.53 42.94
C GLY A 27 -42.90 -8.11 42.34
N ASN A 28 -43.84 -9.06 42.29
CA ASN A 28 -45.24 -8.86 41.90
C ASN A 28 -45.95 -7.82 42.78
N LEU A 29 -46.67 -6.89 42.16
CA LEU A 29 -47.93 -6.36 42.69
C LEU A 29 -48.91 -6.09 41.54
N THR A 30 -49.99 -6.86 41.54
CA THR A 30 -51.18 -6.74 40.70
C THR A 30 -51.99 -5.50 41.09
N LYS A 31 -52.47 -4.72 40.11
CA LYS A 31 -53.84 -4.20 40.12
C LYS A 31 -54.30 -3.72 38.73
N GLN A 32 -55.48 -4.22 38.40
CA GLN A 32 -56.38 -3.96 37.27
C GLN A 32 -56.26 -2.59 36.58
N ALA A 33 -56.24 -2.63 35.25
CA ALA A 33 -56.65 -1.53 34.40
C ALA A 33 -57.74 -2.02 33.43
N LEU A 34 -58.83 -1.26 33.36
CA LEU A 34 -59.98 -1.49 32.49
C LEU A 34 -59.55 -1.52 31.02
N THR A 35 -60.12 -2.49 30.30
CA THR A 35 -60.09 -2.62 28.85
C THR A 35 -60.94 -1.54 28.19
N LEU A 36 -60.30 -0.70 27.36
CA LEU A 36 -60.94 -0.04 26.22
C LEU A 36 -60.28 -0.63 24.96
N THR A 37 -60.96 -1.61 24.39
CA THR A 37 -60.61 -2.23 23.12
C THR A 37 -61.05 -1.33 21.97
N THR A 38 -60.11 -0.65 21.34
CA THR A 38 -60.17 -0.37 19.91
C THR A 38 -59.05 -1.18 19.24
N PRO A 39 -59.35 -2.08 18.30
CA PRO A 39 -58.30 -2.74 17.55
C PRO A 39 -57.66 -1.67 16.67
N ILE A 40 -56.42 -1.28 17.00
CA ILE A 40 -55.55 -0.72 15.97
C ILE A 40 -55.21 -1.91 15.08
N VAL A 41 -56.03 -2.11 14.05
CA VAL A 41 -55.64 -2.90 12.89
C VAL A 41 -54.42 -2.18 12.35
N ALA A 42 -53.24 -2.75 12.59
CA ALA A 42 -52.05 -2.40 11.82
C ALA A 42 -52.45 -2.62 10.36
N GLN A 43 -52.72 -1.53 9.65
CA GLN A 43 -52.85 -1.54 8.21
C GLN A 43 -51.48 -1.99 7.72
N ALA A 44 -51.36 -3.28 7.41
CA ALA A 44 -50.20 -3.80 6.71
C ALA A 44 -50.01 -2.88 5.51
N ALA A 45 -48.85 -2.22 5.43
CA ALA A 45 -48.48 -1.47 4.26
C ALA A 45 -48.69 -2.39 3.07
N THR A 46 -49.68 -2.08 2.25
CA THR A 46 -49.93 -2.76 0.99
C THR A 46 -48.61 -2.73 0.24
N THR A 47 -47.94 -3.88 0.12
CA THR A 47 -46.76 -4.03 -0.72
C THR A 47 -47.19 -3.62 -2.11
N LYS A 48 -46.76 -2.43 -2.54
CA LYS A 48 -46.85 -2.00 -3.94
C LYS A 48 -46.31 -3.15 -4.77
N ASP A 49 -47.13 -3.71 -5.65
CA ASP A 49 -46.77 -4.91 -6.42
C ASP A 49 -45.38 -4.70 -7.05
N ALA A 50 -44.50 -5.67 -6.85
CA ALA A 50 -43.17 -5.62 -7.45
C ALA A 50 -43.34 -5.62 -8.97
N LEU A 51 -42.88 -4.55 -9.64
CA LEU A 51 -42.88 -4.48 -11.09
C LEU A 51 -42.02 -5.63 -11.60
N SER A 52 -42.57 -6.44 -12.49
CA SER A 52 -41.92 -7.67 -12.93
C SER A 52 -42.31 -8.03 -14.35
N GLY A 53 -41.51 -8.88 -14.96
CA GLY A 53 -41.75 -9.35 -16.33
C GLY A 53 -40.71 -10.36 -16.77
N THR A 54 -40.62 -10.54 -18.08
CA THR A 54 -39.63 -11.43 -18.73
C THR A 54 -38.78 -10.65 -19.71
N ILE A 55 -37.53 -11.10 -19.90
CA ILE A 55 -36.62 -10.62 -20.93
C ILE A 55 -35.83 -11.81 -21.49
N GLY A 56 -36.01 -12.09 -22.78
CA GLY A 56 -35.63 -13.40 -23.32
C GLY A 56 -36.44 -14.50 -22.62
N THR A 57 -35.75 -15.49 -22.06
CA THR A 57 -36.39 -16.49 -21.17
C THR A 57 -36.17 -16.21 -19.69
N ALA A 58 -35.39 -15.18 -19.36
CA ALA A 58 -35.17 -14.76 -17.98
C ALA A 58 -36.38 -13.97 -17.43
N THR A 59 -36.58 -14.06 -16.12
CA THR A 59 -37.51 -13.21 -15.38
C THR A 59 -36.80 -12.03 -14.75
N TRP A 60 -37.50 -10.93 -14.57
CA TRP A 60 -36.99 -9.76 -13.87
C TRP A 60 -38.04 -9.21 -12.90
N GLN A 61 -37.57 -8.64 -11.78
CA GLN A 61 -38.40 -7.92 -10.81
C GLN A 61 -37.66 -6.69 -10.30
N VAL A 62 -38.41 -5.65 -9.93
CA VAL A 62 -37.86 -4.41 -9.36
C VAL A 62 -38.48 -4.16 -8.01
N SER A 63 -37.63 -4.03 -6.99
CA SER A 63 -38.05 -3.62 -5.66
C SER A 63 -38.20 -2.10 -5.56
N SER A 64 -38.92 -1.65 -4.54
CA SER A 64 -39.23 -0.23 -4.33
C SER A 64 -37.99 0.67 -4.10
N ASP A 65 -36.85 0.09 -3.77
CA ASP A 65 -35.55 0.76 -3.59
C ASP A 65 -34.73 0.86 -4.89
N GLY A 66 -35.30 0.47 -6.04
CA GLY A 66 -34.63 0.62 -7.34
C GLY A 66 -33.64 -0.50 -7.68
N ASN A 67 -33.75 -1.67 -7.05
CA ASN A 67 -32.94 -2.84 -7.41
C ASN A 67 -33.68 -3.73 -8.43
N LEU A 68 -33.15 -3.77 -9.66
CA LEU A 68 -33.59 -4.68 -10.71
C LEU A 68 -32.92 -6.05 -10.52
N THR A 69 -33.69 -7.08 -10.25
CA THR A 69 -33.19 -8.45 -10.06
C THR A 69 -33.56 -9.33 -11.25
N LEU A 70 -32.56 -9.94 -11.88
CA LEU A 70 -32.72 -10.95 -12.93
C LEU A 70 -32.75 -12.34 -12.31
N SER A 71 -33.53 -13.27 -12.85
CA SER A 71 -33.59 -14.65 -12.34
C SER A 71 -34.05 -15.63 -13.41
N ASN A 72 -33.53 -16.86 -13.34
CA ASN A 72 -34.05 -18.04 -14.03
C ASN A 72 -34.28 -17.85 -15.55
N GLY A 73 -33.24 -18.06 -16.35
CA GLY A 73 -33.35 -18.09 -17.82
C GLY A 73 -32.17 -17.42 -18.51
N THR A 74 -32.29 -17.27 -19.83
CA THR A 74 -31.26 -16.71 -20.69
C THR A 74 -31.69 -15.32 -21.16
N LEU A 75 -30.80 -14.34 -20.99
CA LEU A 75 -30.98 -13.00 -21.53
C LEU A 75 -30.93 -13.03 -23.06
N PRO A 76 -31.68 -12.17 -23.76
CA PRO A 76 -31.65 -12.12 -25.22
C PRO A 76 -30.38 -11.43 -25.72
N SER A 77 -29.88 -11.83 -26.89
CA SER A 77 -28.84 -11.09 -27.60
C SER A 77 -29.38 -9.77 -28.14
N THR A 78 -28.48 -8.84 -28.42
CA THR A 78 -28.76 -7.60 -29.15
C THR A 78 -27.70 -7.41 -30.24
N THR A 79 -28.04 -6.62 -31.25
CA THR A 79 -27.13 -6.21 -32.34
C THR A 79 -26.85 -4.71 -32.32
N VAL A 80 -27.47 -3.97 -31.40
CA VAL A 80 -27.26 -2.54 -31.21
C VAL A 80 -26.41 -2.29 -29.96
N GLN A 81 -25.71 -1.15 -29.92
CA GLN A 81 -24.81 -0.76 -28.83
C GLN A 81 -25.57 -0.31 -27.57
N THR A 82 -26.53 -1.11 -27.10
CA THR A 82 -27.36 -0.83 -25.93
C THR A 82 -27.95 -2.12 -25.38
N SER A 83 -27.96 -2.24 -24.05
CA SER A 83 -28.51 -3.42 -23.37
C SER A 83 -29.99 -3.65 -23.69
N PRO A 84 -30.44 -4.92 -23.83
CA PRO A 84 -31.86 -5.24 -23.88
C PRO A 84 -32.61 -4.79 -22.61
N LEU A 85 -31.91 -4.60 -21.48
CA LEU A 85 -32.48 -4.08 -20.22
C LEU A 85 -32.79 -2.58 -20.28
N ARG A 86 -32.25 -1.84 -21.25
CA ARG A 86 -32.39 -0.38 -21.31
C ARG A 86 -33.83 0.07 -21.38
N ALA A 87 -34.65 -0.59 -22.22
CA ALA A 87 -36.07 -0.26 -22.34
C ALA A 87 -36.81 -0.43 -21.00
N ILE A 88 -36.46 -1.45 -20.21
CA ILE A 88 -37.02 -1.67 -18.88
C ILE A 88 -36.63 -0.53 -17.95
N VAL A 89 -35.34 -0.17 -17.91
CA VAL A 89 -34.84 0.93 -17.06
C VAL A 89 -35.51 2.27 -17.42
N ASP A 90 -35.58 2.61 -18.71
CA ASP A 90 -36.18 3.87 -19.16
C ASP A 90 -37.68 3.94 -18.87
N GLN A 91 -38.41 2.83 -19.07
CA GLN A 91 -39.84 2.76 -18.79
C GLN A 91 -40.15 3.01 -17.31
N LEU A 92 -39.34 2.45 -16.40
CA LEU A 92 -39.55 2.57 -14.95
C LEU A 92 -39.31 3.98 -14.42
N VAL A 93 -38.40 4.73 -15.06
CA VAL A 93 -38.17 6.15 -14.76
C VAL A 93 -39.34 7.01 -15.24
N ALA A 94 -39.98 6.65 -16.35
CA ALA A 94 -41.10 7.39 -16.93
C ALA A 94 -42.47 7.11 -16.27
N ASP A 95 -42.58 6.01 -15.51
CA ASP A 95 -43.82 5.60 -14.84
C ASP A 95 -44.15 6.55 -13.65
N PRO A 96 -45.43 6.86 -13.37
CA PRO A 96 -45.86 7.67 -12.22
C PRO A 96 -45.37 7.17 -10.85
N THR A 97 -44.89 5.92 -10.77
CA THR A 97 -44.20 5.37 -9.60
C THR A 97 -42.79 5.91 -9.36
N ASN A 98 -42.16 6.50 -10.38
CA ASN A 98 -40.85 7.16 -10.41
C ASN A 98 -39.71 6.35 -9.76
N ILE A 99 -39.65 5.05 -10.04
CA ILE A 99 -38.59 4.17 -9.52
C ILE A 99 -37.36 4.31 -10.41
N THR A 100 -36.31 4.94 -9.90
CA THR A 100 -35.01 4.97 -10.57
C THR A 100 -34.26 3.67 -10.28
N VAL A 101 -33.92 2.91 -11.32
CA VAL A 101 -33.11 1.69 -11.16
C VAL A 101 -31.66 2.10 -10.92
N THR A 102 -31.17 1.90 -9.69
CA THR A 102 -29.78 2.21 -9.31
C THR A 102 -28.91 0.97 -9.13
N GLN A 103 -29.52 -0.21 -8.99
CA GLN A 103 -28.81 -1.47 -8.80
C GLN A 103 -29.33 -2.52 -9.78
N LEU A 104 -28.43 -3.34 -10.31
CA LEU A 104 -28.76 -4.54 -11.06
C LEU A 104 -28.20 -5.75 -10.32
N THR A 105 -29.07 -6.66 -9.91
CA THR A 105 -28.71 -7.91 -9.24
C THR A 105 -28.87 -9.10 -10.17
N ILE A 106 -27.80 -9.86 -10.35
CA ILE A 106 -27.85 -11.16 -11.02
C ILE A 106 -28.30 -12.21 -10.00
N GLY A 107 -29.48 -12.77 -10.21
CA GLY A 107 -30.01 -13.87 -9.42
C GLY A 107 -29.51 -15.22 -9.92
N LYS A 108 -30.05 -16.29 -9.33
CA LYS A 108 -29.64 -17.66 -9.67
C LYS A 108 -30.06 -18.04 -11.09
N GLN A 109 -29.22 -18.83 -11.74
CA GLN A 109 -29.50 -19.45 -13.06
C GLN A 109 -29.81 -18.43 -14.16
N VAL A 110 -29.19 -17.26 -14.11
CA VAL A 110 -29.22 -16.29 -15.20
C VAL A 110 -28.05 -16.60 -16.14
N LYS A 111 -28.36 -16.82 -17.41
CA LYS A 111 -27.38 -17.09 -18.46
C LYS A 111 -27.28 -15.91 -19.42
N ALA A 112 -26.05 -15.60 -19.81
CA ALA A 112 -25.77 -14.74 -20.94
C ALA A 112 -25.93 -15.52 -22.26
N PRO A 113 -26.42 -14.91 -23.34
CA PRO A 113 -26.49 -15.55 -24.65
C PRO A 113 -25.10 -15.62 -25.32
N GLU A 114 -24.92 -16.54 -26.28
CA GLU A 114 -23.65 -16.71 -27.00
C GLU A 114 -23.07 -15.39 -27.53
N ASN A 115 -23.92 -14.57 -28.17
CA ASN A 115 -23.61 -13.18 -28.50
C ASN A 115 -24.10 -12.26 -27.38
N SER A 116 -23.18 -11.81 -26.53
CA SER A 116 -23.42 -10.90 -25.40
C SER A 116 -23.00 -9.46 -25.69
N TYR A 117 -23.02 -9.06 -26.97
CA TYR A 117 -22.79 -7.68 -27.41
C TYR A 117 -23.62 -6.70 -26.55
N TYR A 118 -22.96 -5.77 -25.84
CA TYR A 118 -23.60 -4.73 -25.03
C TYR A 118 -24.66 -5.21 -24.02
N LEU A 119 -24.60 -6.47 -23.57
CA LEU A 119 -25.68 -7.12 -22.80
C LEU A 119 -26.07 -6.36 -21.53
N LEU A 120 -25.10 -5.82 -20.80
CA LEU A 120 -25.27 -5.08 -19.54
C LEU A 120 -24.74 -3.64 -19.66
N ALA A 121 -24.76 -3.09 -20.87
CA ALA A 121 -24.19 -1.80 -21.21
C ALA A 121 -25.23 -0.67 -21.28
N ASN A 122 -24.76 0.58 -21.17
CA ASN A 122 -25.57 1.78 -21.37
C ASN A 122 -26.78 1.85 -20.43
N LEU A 123 -26.56 1.58 -19.13
CA LEU A 123 -27.54 1.68 -18.05
C LEU A 123 -27.20 2.90 -17.16
N PRO A 124 -27.48 4.15 -17.61
CA PRO A 124 -26.89 5.36 -17.02
C PRO A 124 -27.28 5.65 -15.57
N THR A 125 -28.38 5.08 -15.09
CA THR A 125 -28.84 5.24 -13.70
C THR A 125 -28.27 4.17 -12.76
N VAL A 126 -27.74 3.07 -13.30
CA VAL A 126 -27.20 1.97 -12.51
C VAL A 126 -25.81 2.33 -11.99
N THR A 127 -25.64 2.25 -10.67
CA THR A 127 -24.38 2.54 -9.98
C THR A 127 -23.73 1.31 -9.36
N GLN A 128 -24.42 0.17 -9.38
CA GLN A 128 -23.94 -1.06 -8.75
C GLN A 128 -24.46 -2.32 -9.46
N PHE A 129 -23.53 -3.22 -9.78
CA PHE A 129 -23.83 -4.61 -10.13
C PHE A 129 -23.66 -5.51 -8.91
N ASN A 130 -24.73 -6.19 -8.51
CA ASN A 130 -24.74 -7.16 -7.43
C ASN A 130 -24.67 -8.58 -7.99
N ASN A 131 -23.79 -9.40 -7.41
CA ASN A 131 -23.59 -10.81 -7.79
C ASN A 131 -23.25 -11.03 -9.27
N LEU A 132 -22.51 -10.10 -9.89
CA LEU A 132 -22.11 -10.22 -11.30
C LEU A 132 -21.36 -11.53 -11.61
N THR A 133 -20.65 -12.07 -10.63
CA THR A 133 -19.99 -13.39 -10.69
C THR A 133 -20.94 -14.57 -10.91
N ASP A 134 -22.24 -14.40 -10.60
CA ASP A 134 -23.26 -15.45 -10.73
C ASP A 134 -23.86 -15.52 -12.15
N LEU A 135 -23.51 -14.57 -13.03
CA LEU A 135 -23.89 -14.62 -14.44
C LEU A 135 -23.14 -15.77 -15.12
N ASP A 136 -23.90 -16.74 -15.65
CA ASP A 136 -23.33 -17.83 -16.42
C ASP A 136 -22.98 -17.33 -17.83
N VAL A 137 -21.68 -17.27 -18.11
CA VAL A 137 -21.10 -16.84 -19.38
C VAL A 137 -20.42 -17.97 -20.15
N SER A 138 -20.61 -19.24 -19.75
CA SER A 138 -19.86 -20.37 -20.30
C SER A 138 -20.04 -20.55 -21.81
N ASP A 139 -21.18 -20.12 -22.34
CA ASP A 139 -21.53 -20.27 -23.76
C ASP A 139 -21.19 -19.02 -24.59
N VAL A 140 -20.66 -17.96 -23.96
CA VAL A 140 -20.42 -16.67 -24.62
C VAL A 140 -19.18 -16.73 -25.52
N THR A 141 -19.34 -16.28 -26.76
CA THR A 141 -18.25 -16.13 -27.74
C THR A 141 -17.91 -14.67 -28.04
N ASP A 142 -18.89 -13.76 -27.92
CA ASP A 142 -18.74 -12.31 -28.11
C ASP A 142 -19.13 -11.54 -26.84
N MET A 143 -18.14 -10.86 -26.20
CA MET A 143 -18.32 -9.98 -25.04
C MET A 143 -18.12 -8.49 -25.37
N ASN A 144 -18.22 -8.11 -26.65
CA ASN A 144 -17.93 -6.75 -27.05
C ASN A 144 -18.89 -5.76 -26.36
N GLY A 145 -18.32 -4.77 -25.69
CA GLY A 145 -19.07 -3.74 -24.97
C GLY A 145 -19.95 -4.27 -23.85
N MET A 146 -19.83 -5.53 -23.40
CA MET A 146 -20.81 -6.18 -22.53
C MET A 146 -21.15 -5.39 -21.27
N LEU A 147 -20.19 -4.66 -20.68
CA LEU A 147 -20.34 -3.86 -19.47
C LEU A 147 -20.11 -2.36 -19.71
N ALA A 148 -20.02 -1.90 -20.96
CA ALA A 148 -19.62 -0.54 -21.33
C ALA A 148 -20.70 0.52 -21.08
N LEU A 149 -20.32 1.79 -21.19
CA LEU A 149 -21.21 2.95 -21.17
C LEU A 149 -22.04 3.06 -19.88
N ASN A 150 -21.50 2.62 -18.75
CA ASN A 150 -22.13 2.68 -17.44
C ASN A 150 -21.40 3.73 -16.56
N PRO A 151 -21.70 5.05 -16.72
CA PRO A 151 -20.95 6.12 -16.05
C PRO A 151 -21.10 6.13 -14.52
N GLY A 152 -22.01 5.33 -13.95
CA GLY A 152 -22.27 5.28 -12.51
C GLY A 152 -21.61 4.11 -11.77
N ILE A 153 -21.12 3.08 -12.46
CA ILE A 153 -20.59 1.90 -11.79
C ILE A 153 -19.18 2.17 -11.25
N THR A 154 -18.93 1.75 -10.01
CA THR A 154 -17.63 1.95 -9.35
C THR A 154 -16.79 0.68 -9.31
N THR A 155 -17.42 -0.49 -9.43
CA THR A 155 -16.73 -1.77 -9.40
C THR A 155 -17.35 -2.78 -10.35
N ALA A 156 -16.51 -3.59 -10.99
CA ALA A 156 -16.92 -4.79 -11.71
C ALA A 156 -16.15 -6.00 -11.16
N ASP A 157 -16.88 -6.99 -10.62
CA ASP A 157 -16.32 -8.26 -10.15
C ASP A 157 -16.76 -9.37 -11.10
N ILE A 158 -15.84 -9.80 -11.97
CA ILE A 158 -16.07 -10.87 -12.94
C ILE A 158 -15.26 -12.12 -12.60
N THR A 159 -14.83 -12.23 -11.33
CA THR A 159 -14.04 -13.36 -10.89
C THR A 159 -14.80 -14.67 -11.06
N GLY A 160 -14.15 -15.67 -11.66
CA GLY A 160 -14.70 -17.00 -11.82
C GLY A 160 -15.56 -17.22 -13.06
N TRP A 161 -15.73 -16.20 -13.92
CA TRP A 161 -16.34 -16.38 -15.23
C TRP A 161 -15.58 -17.41 -16.08
N ASP A 162 -16.34 -18.31 -16.72
CA ASP A 162 -15.79 -19.28 -17.66
C ASP A 162 -15.71 -18.67 -19.06
N THR A 163 -14.56 -18.08 -19.37
CA THR A 163 -14.33 -17.33 -20.61
C THR A 163 -13.71 -18.16 -21.73
N ARG A 164 -13.69 -19.51 -21.61
CA ARG A 164 -12.93 -20.37 -22.53
C ARG A 164 -13.40 -20.30 -23.97
N ASN A 165 -14.67 -19.96 -24.20
CA ASN A 165 -15.27 -19.82 -25.52
C ASN A 165 -15.19 -18.38 -26.08
N VAL A 166 -14.77 -17.40 -25.27
CA VAL A 166 -14.75 -16.00 -25.66
C VAL A 166 -13.66 -15.74 -26.69
N THR A 167 -14.04 -15.14 -27.82
CA THR A 167 -13.15 -14.78 -28.92
C THR A 167 -12.80 -13.30 -28.95
N THR A 168 -13.65 -12.45 -28.35
CA THR A 168 -13.54 -10.99 -28.39
C THR A 168 -14.10 -10.34 -27.13
N MET A 169 -13.35 -9.38 -26.58
CA MET A 169 -13.69 -8.54 -25.41
C MET A 169 -13.49 -7.05 -25.75
N ASP A 170 -13.73 -6.66 -27.01
CA ASP A 170 -13.55 -5.28 -27.44
C ASP A 170 -14.48 -4.35 -26.66
N ALA A 171 -13.96 -3.20 -26.23
CA ALA A 171 -14.72 -2.19 -25.52
C ALA A 171 -15.44 -2.68 -24.25
N MET A 172 -15.08 -3.83 -23.66
CA MET A 172 -15.88 -4.49 -22.62
C MET A 172 -16.33 -3.59 -21.46
N PHE A 173 -15.47 -2.65 -21.03
CA PHE A 173 -15.71 -1.67 -19.97
C PHE A 173 -15.64 -0.22 -20.47
N ASN A 174 -15.67 0.01 -21.78
CA ASN A 174 -15.41 1.32 -22.34
C ASN A 174 -16.36 2.40 -21.82
N SER A 175 -15.79 3.55 -21.44
CA SER A 175 -16.50 4.73 -20.95
C SER A 175 -17.29 4.51 -19.65
N ASP A 176 -16.80 3.61 -18.79
CA ASP A 176 -17.31 3.43 -17.43
C ASP A 176 -16.60 4.44 -16.52
N SER A 177 -16.90 5.73 -16.71
CA SER A 177 -16.06 6.82 -16.21
C SER A 177 -15.88 6.87 -14.70
N ALA A 178 -16.79 6.28 -13.90
CA ALA A 178 -16.70 6.16 -12.44
C ALA A 178 -16.05 4.85 -11.94
N LEU A 179 -15.63 3.96 -12.85
CA LEU A 179 -15.08 2.65 -12.51
C LEU A 179 -13.73 2.80 -11.78
N GLU A 180 -13.68 2.37 -10.53
CA GLU A 180 -12.48 2.45 -9.69
C GLU A 180 -11.74 1.10 -9.61
N THR A 181 -12.46 -0.02 -9.74
CA THR A 181 -11.90 -1.35 -9.53
C THR A 181 -12.54 -2.40 -10.44
N VAL A 182 -11.70 -3.13 -11.16
CA VAL A 182 -12.08 -4.33 -11.90
C VAL A 182 -11.38 -5.54 -11.28
N LYS A 183 -12.14 -6.57 -10.93
CA LYS A 183 -11.60 -7.84 -10.44
C LYS A 183 -11.79 -8.90 -11.52
N LEU A 184 -10.72 -9.15 -12.27
CA LEU A 184 -10.70 -10.19 -13.32
C LEU A 184 -10.48 -11.59 -12.73
N GLY A 185 -9.64 -11.72 -11.71
CA GLY A 185 -9.18 -13.02 -11.25
C GLY A 185 -8.18 -13.64 -12.24
N ARG A 186 -8.32 -14.93 -12.54
CA ARG A 186 -7.55 -15.60 -13.60
C ARG A 186 -8.54 -16.14 -14.60
N LEU A 187 -8.65 -15.47 -15.74
CA LEU A 187 -9.56 -15.82 -16.82
C LEU A 187 -8.80 -16.74 -17.79
N GLU A 188 -9.42 -17.85 -18.16
CA GLU A 188 -8.87 -18.73 -19.20
C GLU A 188 -9.46 -18.28 -20.53
N THR A 189 -8.65 -17.60 -21.34
CA THR A 189 -9.05 -16.97 -22.61
C THR A 189 -8.25 -17.52 -23.80
N PRO A 190 -8.21 -18.86 -24.01
CA PRO A 190 -7.35 -19.47 -25.03
C PRO A 190 -7.74 -19.09 -26.46
N ASN A 191 -8.98 -18.66 -26.67
CA ASN A 191 -9.54 -18.28 -27.98
C ASN A 191 -9.64 -16.76 -28.18
N LEU A 192 -9.22 -15.96 -27.19
CA LEU A 192 -9.35 -14.50 -27.24
C LEU A 192 -8.37 -13.91 -28.25
N THR A 193 -8.91 -13.20 -29.24
CA THR A 193 -8.13 -12.58 -30.32
C THR A 193 -8.15 -11.06 -30.26
N ARG A 194 -9.20 -10.43 -29.69
CA ARG A 194 -9.36 -8.98 -29.66
C ARG A 194 -9.82 -8.46 -28.30
N MET A 195 -9.19 -7.36 -27.86
CA MET A 195 -9.46 -6.62 -26.62
C MET A 195 -9.21 -5.11 -26.82
N GLN A 196 -9.52 -4.59 -28.01
CA GLN A 196 -9.29 -3.18 -28.33
C GLN A 196 -10.22 -2.28 -27.50
N VAL A 197 -9.73 -1.11 -27.10
CA VAL A 197 -10.45 -0.11 -26.28
C VAL A 197 -11.15 -0.66 -25.02
N MET A 198 -10.70 -1.81 -24.49
CA MET A 198 -11.41 -2.56 -23.44
C MET A 198 -11.73 -1.72 -22.19
N PHE A 199 -10.84 -0.82 -21.79
CA PHE A 199 -10.99 0.07 -20.63
C PHE A 199 -10.88 1.55 -21.02
N ALA A 200 -10.99 1.90 -22.30
CA ALA A 200 -10.78 3.28 -22.71
C ALA A 200 -11.83 4.20 -22.08
N LEU A 201 -11.41 5.41 -21.67
CA LEU A 201 -12.23 6.44 -21.00
C LEU A 201 -12.67 6.07 -19.56
N ASP A 202 -11.99 5.14 -18.91
CA ASP A 202 -12.28 4.71 -17.53
C ASP A 202 -11.47 5.55 -16.53
N SER A 203 -11.74 6.86 -16.57
CA SER A 203 -10.90 7.89 -15.93
C SER A 203 -10.72 7.78 -14.41
N HIS A 204 -11.49 6.95 -13.69
CA HIS A 204 -11.32 6.73 -12.24
C HIS A 204 -10.52 5.47 -11.88
N LEU A 205 -10.10 4.66 -12.87
CA LEU A 205 -9.20 3.55 -12.63
C LEU A 205 -7.84 4.07 -12.16
N THR A 206 -7.36 3.52 -11.03
CA THR A 206 -6.04 3.84 -10.45
C THR A 206 -5.12 2.63 -10.39
N ASP A 207 -5.69 1.44 -10.24
CA ASP A 207 -5.01 0.15 -10.22
C ASP A 207 -5.67 -0.78 -11.23
N LEU A 208 -4.89 -1.39 -12.13
CA LEU A 208 -5.40 -2.38 -13.07
C LEU A 208 -4.48 -3.60 -13.15
N ASP A 209 -5.01 -4.75 -12.74
CA ASP A 209 -4.31 -6.03 -12.81
C ASP A 209 -4.84 -6.90 -13.96
N LEU A 210 -4.09 -6.91 -15.06
CA LEU A 210 -4.39 -7.66 -16.28
C LEU A 210 -3.59 -8.95 -16.38
N SER A 211 -2.85 -9.31 -15.32
CA SER A 211 -1.99 -10.50 -15.33
C SER A 211 -2.74 -11.83 -15.29
N GLY A 212 -4.05 -11.75 -15.11
CA GLY A 212 -4.98 -12.86 -15.14
C GLY A 212 -5.49 -13.25 -16.53
N LEU A 213 -5.21 -12.45 -17.57
CA LEU A 213 -5.61 -12.74 -18.95
C LEU A 213 -4.60 -13.68 -19.63
N ASP A 214 -5.11 -14.65 -20.40
CA ASP A 214 -4.29 -15.40 -21.36
C ASP A 214 -4.27 -14.63 -22.68
N THR A 215 -3.14 -13.97 -22.98
CA THR A 215 -2.98 -13.10 -24.16
C THR A 215 -2.27 -13.78 -25.33
N ALA A 216 -2.06 -15.10 -25.26
CA ALA A 216 -1.28 -15.83 -26.27
C ALA A 216 -1.90 -15.78 -27.68
N GLY A 217 -3.24 -15.70 -27.78
CA GLY A 217 -3.97 -15.59 -29.04
C GLY A 217 -4.34 -14.17 -29.46
N VAL A 218 -4.03 -13.16 -28.62
CA VAL A 218 -4.48 -11.79 -28.87
C VAL A 218 -3.67 -11.15 -30.00
N THR A 219 -4.37 -10.68 -31.03
CA THR A 219 -3.79 -10.02 -32.20
C THR A 219 -4.16 -8.54 -32.28
N ASN A 220 -5.13 -8.07 -31.49
CA ASN A 220 -5.51 -6.67 -31.44
C ASN A 220 -5.96 -6.24 -30.03
N ASN A 221 -5.21 -5.32 -29.43
CA ASN A 221 -5.48 -4.64 -28.16
C ASN A 221 -5.26 -3.12 -28.29
N PHE A 222 -5.50 -2.59 -29.47
CA PHE A 222 -5.27 -1.19 -29.78
C PHE A 222 -6.07 -0.28 -28.86
N MET A 223 -5.43 0.80 -28.35
CA MET A 223 -6.06 1.82 -27.50
C MET A 223 -6.77 1.29 -26.25
N MET A 224 -6.37 0.11 -25.75
CA MET A 224 -7.05 -0.57 -24.65
C MET A 224 -7.21 0.29 -23.38
N LEU A 225 -6.24 1.17 -23.11
CA LEU A 225 -6.18 2.03 -21.92
C LEU A 225 -6.19 3.54 -22.28
N SER A 226 -6.82 3.89 -23.41
CA SER A 226 -6.80 5.26 -23.90
C SER A 226 -7.64 6.19 -23.02
N ASN A 227 -7.08 7.34 -22.64
CA ASN A 227 -7.69 8.33 -21.75
C ASN A 227 -7.88 7.87 -20.29
N ASP A 228 -7.17 6.85 -19.83
CA ASP A 228 -7.18 6.41 -18.42
C ASP A 228 -6.19 7.22 -17.60
N TYR A 229 -6.39 8.54 -17.58
CA TYR A 229 -5.39 9.49 -17.09
C TYR A 229 -5.04 9.33 -15.60
N ASN A 230 -5.90 8.71 -14.78
CA ASN A 230 -5.63 8.48 -13.35
C ASN A 230 -5.01 7.10 -13.06
N LEU A 231 -4.76 6.26 -14.08
CA LEU A 231 -4.17 4.94 -13.89
C LEU A 231 -2.72 5.07 -13.39
N MET A 232 -2.47 4.62 -12.17
CA MET A 232 -1.15 4.71 -11.53
C MET A 232 -0.38 3.40 -11.53
N ASN A 233 -1.09 2.28 -11.43
CA ASN A 233 -0.47 0.96 -11.32
C ASN A 233 -1.06 0.02 -12.37
N LEU A 234 -0.20 -0.47 -13.27
CA LEU A 234 -0.56 -1.41 -14.33
C LEU A 234 0.22 -2.71 -14.19
N ASN A 235 -0.48 -3.84 -14.21
CA ASN A 235 0.16 -5.15 -14.18
C ASN A 235 -0.17 -5.96 -15.44
N LEU A 236 0.82 -6.07 -16.33
CA LEU A 236 0.82 -6.88 -17.56
C LEU A 236 1.63 -8.17 -17.39
N GLY A 237 1.86 -8.60 -16.14
CA GLY A 237 2.59 -9.82 -15.86
C GLY A 237 1.95 -11.04 -16.54
N ASN A 238 2.76 -12.02 -16.92
CA ASN A 238 2.35 -13.23 -17.65
C ASN A 238 1.84 -13.03 -19.09
N TRP A 239 1.77 -11.80 -19.62
CA TRP A 239 1.43 -11.59 -21.02
C TRP A 239 2.43 -12.29 -21.95
N ALA A 240 1.93 -12.79 -23.07
CA ALA A 240 2.69 -13.54 -24.07
C ALA A 240 3.61 -12.63 -24.90
N ALA A 241 4.59 -13.23 -25.56
CA ALA A 241 5.58 -12.51 -26.37
C ALA A 241 4.97 -11.80 -27.58
N GLU A 242 4.05 -12.48 -28.24
CA GLU A 242 3.39 -12.02 -29.48
C GLU A 242 2.22 -11.06 -29.21
N THR A 243 1.91 -10.75 -27.94
CA THR A 243 0.84 -9.81 -27.63
C THR A 243 1.22 -8.42 -28.14
N PRO A 244 0.42 -7.78 -28.99
CA PRO A 244 0.78 -6.47 -29.52
C PRO A 244 0.90 -5.44 -28.38
N THR A 245 1.87 -4.54 -28.50
CA THR A 245 2.14 -3.52 -27.48
C THR A 245 2.03 -2.10 -28.03
N ASN A 246 1.89 -1.91 -29.34
CA ASN A 246 1.75 -0.58 -29.94
C ASN A 246 0.44 0.11 -29.52
N TYR A 247 0.56 1.37 -29.10
CA TYR A 247 -0.55 2.26 -28.77
C TYR A 247 -1.51 1.69 -27.72
N LEU A 248 -0.99 0.97 -26.72
CA LEU A 248 -1.79 0.43 -25.62
C LEU A 248 -2.54 1.55 -24.87
N MET A 249 -1.85 2.68 -24.63
CA MET A 249 -2.41 3.90 -24.03
C MET A 249 -3.03 4.87 -25.07
N GLY A 250 -3.06 4.47 -26.34
CA GLY A 250 -3.46 5.31 -27.47
C GLY A 250 -2.45 6.41 -27.82
N TYR A 251 -2.95 7.48 -28.44
CA TYR A 251 -2.12 8.60 -28.92
C TYR A 251 -1.86 9.67 -27.85
N THR A 252 -2.44 9.52 -26.66
CA THR A 252 -2.35 10.51 -25.59
C THR A 252 -1.02 10.37 -24.85
N GLN A 253 -0.27 11.45 -24.70
CA GLN A 253 1.02 11.45 -23.97
C GLN A 253 0.86 11.68 -22.45
N ILE A 254 -0.38 11.78 -21.97
CA ILE A 254 -0.69 12.07 -20.57
C ILE A 254 -0.98 10.76 -19.87
N SER A 255 -0.22 10.45 -18.83
CA SER A 255 -0.44 9.29 -17.97
C SER A 255 0.07 9.55 -16.56
N ASN A 256 -0.66 9.05 -15.57
CA ASN A 256 -0.23 9.04 -14.18
C ASN A 256 0.40 7.72 -13.75
N LEU A 257 0.87 6.90 -14.70
CA LEU A 257 1.51 5.63 -14.38
C LEU A 257 2.76 5.85 -13.54
N ARG A 258 2.81 5.23 -12.36
CA ARG A 258 3.94 5.26 -11.41
C ARG A 258 4.50 3.86 -11.14
N GLN A 259 3.75 2.81 -11.45
CA GLN A 259 4.19 1.43 -11.32
C GLN A 259 3.73 0.58 -12.50
N LEU A 260 4.64 -0.20 -13.06
CA LEU A 260 4.39 -1.06 -14.20
C LEU A 260 4.98 -2.44 -13.94
N THR A 261 4.19 -3.49 -14.09
CA THR A 261 4.68 -4.87 -14.04
C THR A 261 4.63 -5.49 -15.43
N LEU A 262 5.76 -6.04 -15.87
CA LEU A 262 5.93 -6.60 -17.20
C LEU A 262 6.30 -8.09 -17.12
N SER A 263 5.80 -8.85 -18.09
CA SER A 263 6.20 -10.23 -18.31
C SER A 263 7.59 -10.27 -18.97
N PRO A 264 8.49 -11.19 -18.58
CA PRO A 264 9.83 -11.29 -19.17
C PRO A 264 9.80 -11.77 -20.64
N LYS A 265 8.63 -12.23 -21.11
CA LYS A 265 8.43 -12.72 -22.47
C LYS A 265 8.00 -11.63 -23.44
N MET A 266 7.51 -10.49 -22.94
CA MET A 266 6.96 -9.43 -23.78
C MET A 266 8.04 -8.78 -24.63
N THR A 267 7.63 -8.34 -25.83
CA THR A 267 8.41 -7.42 -26.66
C THR A 267 7.69 -6.08 -26.71
N LEU A 268 8.37 -5.00 -26.29
CA LEU A 268 7.79 -3.66 -26.25
C LEU A 268 8.15 -2.88 -27.52
N ASN A 269 7.13 -2.31 -28.18
CA ASN A 269 7.34 -1.44 -29.33
C ASN A 269 7.86 -0.07 -28.87
N GLN A 270 9.14 0.20 -29.17
CA GLN A 270 9.80 1.45 -28.80
C GLN A 270 9.02 2.68 -29.28
N GLY A 271 8.85 3.66 -28.40
CA GLY A 271 8.19 4.94 -28.64
C GLY A 271 6.66 4.87 -28.75
N THR A 272 6.05 3.68 -28.87
CA THR A 272 4.60 3.54 -29.06
C THR A 272 3.91 2.73 -27.97
N PHE A 273 4.65 2.02 -27.11
CA PHE A 273 4.05 1.19 -26.07
C PHE A 273 3.31 2.02 -25.02
N LEU A 274 4.05 2.84 -24.27
CA LEU A 274 3.43 3.77 -23.32
C LEU A 274 3.19 5.15 -23.95
N ASN A 275 3.92 5.47 -25.03
CA ASN A 275 3.90 6.80 -25.66
C ASN A 275 4.06 7.93 -24.61
N LEU A 276 4.86 7.67 -23.56
CA LEU A 276 5.13 8.61 -22.48
C LEU A 276 6.34 9.44 -22.86
N ASP A 277 6.08 10.66 -23.29
CA ASP A 277 7.10 11.68 -23.28
C ASP A 277 7.37 12.05 -21.80
N THR A 278 8.61 11.85 -21.36
CA THR A 278 9.06 12.22 -20.03
C THR A 278 9.11 13.73 -19.79
N THR A 279 8.53 14.55 -20.67
CA THR A 279 8.47 16.01 -20.53
C THR A 279 7.06 16.56 -20.28
N HIS A 280 6.01 15.75 -20.44
CA HIS A 280 4.60 16.17 -20.34
C HIS A 280 3.91 15.70 -19.04
N TYR A 281 4.68 15.64 -17.95
CA TYR A 281 4.23 15.23 -16.62
C TYR A 281 3.30 16.24 -15.94
N PRO A 282 2.48 15.82 -14.96
CA PRO A 282 1.95 16.74 -13.96
C PRO A 282 3.14 17.38 -13.21
N LEU A 283 3.23 18.70 -13.23
CA LEU A 283 4.31 19.49 -12.59
C LEU A 283 4.54 19.15 -11.10
N LEU A 284 3.60 18.49 -10.43
CA LEU A 284 3.68 18.11 -9.02
C LEU A 284 4.64 16.94 -8.74
N ASP A 285 4.99 16.14 -9.74
CA ASP A 285 5.82 14.94 -9.53
C ASP A 285 7.33 15.18 -9.67
N THR A 286 7.76 16.30 -10.25
CA THR A 286 9.18 16.64 -10.46
C THR A 286 9.91 16.98 -9.17
N GLU A 287 9.19 17.24 -8.08
CA GLU A 287 9.76 17.41 -6.73
C GLU A 287 9.87 16.08 -5.96
N ILE A 288 9.22 15.02 -6.45
CA ILE A 288 9.08 13.73 -5.76
C ILE A 288 9.87 12.62 -6.45
N TYR A 289 9.98 12.66 -7.78
CA TYR A 289 10.58 11.61 -8.60
C TYR A 289 11.61 12.14 -9.59
N THR A 290 12.59 11.30 -9.93
CA THR A 290 13.67 11.66 -10.86
C THR A 290 13.20 11.67 -12.33
N GLY A 291 11.98 11.24 -12.60
CA GLY A 291 11.46 10.99 -13.94
C GLY A 291 11.98 9.70 -14.59
N LYS A 292 12.76 8.89 -13.84
CA LYS A 292 13.25 7.57 -14.28
C LYS A 292 12.50 6.45 -13.57
N TRP A 293 12.45 5.30 -14.19
CA TRP A 293 11.99 4.03 -13.64
C TRP A 293 13.14 3.32 -12.91
N GLU A 294 12.87 2.72 -11.76
CA GLU A 294 13.74 1.77 -11.08
C GLU A 294 12.97 0.45 -10.86
N ASN A 295 13.67 -0.66 -10.74
CA ASN A 295 13.03 -1.88 -10.26
C ASN A 295 12.58 -1.69 -8.80
N VAL A 296 11.40 -2.17 -8.42
CA VAL A 296 10.88 -2.04 -7.05
C VAL A 296 11.81 -2.66 -5.98
N GLN A 297 12.69 -3.58 -6.39
CA GLN A 297 13.74 -4.14 -5.55
C GLN A 297 14.79 -3.09 -5.13
N ASP A 298 14.95 -2.04 -5.93
CA ASP A 298 15.92 -0.96 -5.74
C ASP A 298 15.33 0.30 -5.10
N LYS A 299 14.04 0.28 -4.70
CA LYS A 299 13.23 1.41 -4.18
C LYS A 299 13.85 2.31 -3.09
N TYR A 300 14.90 1.83 -2.44
CA TYR A 300 15.58 2.52 -1.34
C TYR A 300 17.10 2.57 -1.51
N VAL A 301 17.61 2.18 -2.68
CA VAL A 301 19.01 2.31 -3.03
C VAL A 301 19.22 3.75 -3.52
N PRO A 302 20.14 4.53 -2.93
CA PRO A 302 20.40 5.90 -3.38
C PRO A 302 20.77 5.96 -4.86
N ALA A 303 20.31 7.00 -5.55
CA ALA A 303 20.72 7.28 -6.93
C ALA A 303 22.27 7.36 -7.03
N GLY A 304 22.84 6.80 -8.09
CA GLY A 304 24.30 6.72 -8.28
C GLY A 304 25.02 5.61 -7.51
N THR A 305 24.32 4.79 -6.71
CA THR A 305 24.94 3.60 -6.09
C THR A 305 25.40 2.61 -7.16
N PRO A 306 26.67 2.14 -7.14
CA PRO A 306 27.15 1.14 -8.10
C PRO A 306 26.25 -0.10 -8.14
N GLY A 307 25.78 -0.45 -9.35
CA GLY A 307 24.89 -1.60 -9.59
C GLY A 307 23.40 -1.29 -9.51
N LYS A 308 22.98 -0.11 -9.04
CA LYS A 308 21.58 0.35 -9.19
C LYS A 308 21.35 0.73 -10.65
N ARG A 309 20.25 0.25 -11.24
CA ARG A 309 19.81 0.68 -12.58
C ARG A 309 18.57 1.56 -12.46
N ALA A 310 18.59 2.67 -13.18
CA ALA A 310 17.44 3.53 -13.39
C ALA A 310 17.31 3.78 -14.89
N TYR A 311 16.08 3.79 -15.39
CA TYR A 311 15.76 3.78 -16.81
C TYR A 311 14.88 4.97 -17.16
N THR A 312 15.21 5.72 -18.18
CA THR A 312 14.21 6.50 -18.92
C THR A 312 13.15 5.55 -19.49
N THR A 313 11.98 6.07 -19.90
CA THR A 313 10.96 5.24 -20.56
C THR A 313 11.54 4.50 -21.78
N SER A 314 12.32 5.18 -22.61
CA SER A 314 12.95 4.58 -23.79
C SER A 314 13.97 3.49 -23.43
N GLU A 315 14.78 3.68 -22.38
CA GLU A 315 15.69 2.64 -21.90
C GLU A 315 14.95 1.43 -21.32
N LEU A 316 13.82 1.65 -20.65
CA LEU A 316 12.97 0.56 -20.15
C LEU A 316 12.32 -0.22 -21.31
N GLU A 317 11.83 0.46 -22.34
CA GLU A 317 11.30 -0.19 -23.54
C GLU A 317 12.39 -0.98 -24.27
N ALA A 318 13.60 -0.45 -24.39
CA ALA A 318 14.74 -1.13 -25.01
C ALA A 318 15.17 -2.39 -24.24
N LEU A 319 14.97 -2.45 -22.92
CA LEU A 319 15.21 -3.67 -22.13
C LEU A 319 14.28 -4.83 -22.53
N TYR A 320 13.16 -4.54 -23.17
CA TYR A 320 12.19 -5.52 -23.67
C TYR A 320 12.14 -5.53 -25.22
N ASP A 321 13.29 -5.32 -25.87
CA ASP A 321 13.43 -5.44 -27.33
C ASP A 321 13.49 -6.89 -27.85
N GLY A 322 13.39 -7.88 -26.94
CA GLY A 322 13.49 -9.31 -27.23
C GLY A 322 14.92 -9.87 -27.20
N THR A 323 15.95 -9.03 -27.09
CA THR A 323 17.35 -9.47 -27.08
C THR A 323 17.90 -9.70 -25.66
N HIS A 324 17.28 -9.09 -24.64
CA HIS A 324 17.72 -9.16 -23.23
C HIS A 324 16.99 -10.23 -22.39
N THR A 325 16.46 -11.28 -23.02
CA THR A 325 15.62 -12.29 -22.32
C THR A 325 16.33 -13.03 -21.19
N ASP A 326 17.66 -13.16 -21.24
CA ASP A 326 18.47 -13.77 -20.19
C ASP A 326 18.65 -12.87 -18.94
N GLU A 327 18.45 -11.54 -19.08
CA GLU A 327 18.53 -10.57 -17.97
C GLU A 327 17.21 -10.49 -17.17
N LEU A 328 16.11 -10.97 -17.74
CA LEU A 328 14.76 -10.84 -17.18
C LEU A 328 14.33 -12.12 -16.46
N SER A 329 14.04 -12.04 -15.15
CA SER A 329 13.76 -13.22 -14.33
C SER A 329 12.34 -13.24 -13.76
N GLY A 330 11.39 -13.75 -14.55
CA GLY A 330 9.97 -13.71 -14.17
C GLY A 330 9.39 -12.31 -14.33
N ASN A 331 8.19 -12.08 -13.80
CA ASN A 331 7.55 -10.77 -13.94
C ASN A 331 8.30 -9.74 -13.08
N GLU A 332 8.75 -8.67 -13.71
CA GLU A 332 9.47 -7.57 -13.06
C GLU A 332 8.51 -6.40 -12.85
N THR A 333 8.68 -5.71 -11.72
CA THR A 333 7.88 -4.54 -11.37
C THR A 333 8.79 -3.32 -11.28
N TYR A 334 8.53 -2.36 -12.14
CA TYR A 334 9.19 -1.07 -12.17
C TYR A 334 8.30 -0.03 -11.50
N GLN A 335 8.93 0.95 -10.88
CA GLN A 335 8.27 2.11 -10.31
C GLN A 335 9.08 3.36 -10.64
N TRP A 336 8.48 4.54 -10.51
CA TRP A 336 9.28 5.76 -10.56
C TRP A 336 10.29 5.80 -9.41
N GLU A 337 11.52 6.20 -9.74
CA GLU A 337 12.61 6.40 -8.81
C GLU A 337 12.37 7.69 -8.02
N PRO A 338 12.28 7.62 -6.68
CA PRO A 338 12.06 8.81 -5.86
C PRO A 338 13.32 9.69 -5.80
N LEU A 339 13.15 11.01 -5.83
CA LEU A 339 14.24 12.00 -5.69
C LEU A 339 14.92 11.93 -4.32
N LEU A 340 14.16 11.56 -3.30
CA LEU A 340 14.64 11.45 -1.92
C LEU A 340 14.53 10.02 -1.43
N THR A 341 15.66 9.48 -0.96
CA THR A 341 15.60 8.33 -0.05
C THR A 341 14.95 8.77 1.26
N PRO A 342 14.17 7.90 1.95
CA PRO A 342 13.52 8.30 3.20
C PRO A 342 14.55 8.88 4.16
N GLU A 343 14.30 10.10 4.65
CA GLU A 343 15.18 10.78 5.60
C GLU A 343 15.52 9.83 6.76
N LYS A 344 16.81 9.62 7.03
CA LYS A 344 17.26 8.85 8.21
C LYS A 344 16.64 9.52 9.44
N GLU A 345 16.00 8.74 10.30
CA GLU A 345 15.47 9.28 11.57
C GLU A 345 16.63 9.85 12.39
N ASN A 346 16.38 10.84 13.26
CA ASN A 346 17.40 11.26 14.22
C ASN A 346 17.74 10.08 15.14
N GLY A 347 19.03 9.82 15.36
CA GLY A 347 19.47 8.93 16.42
C GLY A 347 19.16 9.53 17.80
N ALA A 348 19.18 8.69 18.83
CA ALA A 348 19.26 9.19 20.19
C ALA A 348 20.59 9.93 20.37
N PRO A 349 20.62 11.08 21.08
CA PRO A 349 21.85 11.81 21.29
C PRO A 349 22.85 10.96 22.09
N VAL A 350 24.13 11.15 21.80
CA VAL A 350 25.23 10.58 22.59
C VAL A 350 25.59 11.59 23.66
N THR A 351 25.43 11.22 24.93
CA THR A 351 25.78 12.08 26.05
C THR A 351 27.25 11.91 26.42
N VAL A 352 28.01 13.00 26.47
CA VAL A 352 29.42 13.00 26.86
C VAL A 352 29.52 13.62 28.24
N ARG A 353 30.07 12.87 29.20
CA ARG A 353 30.17 13.28 30.61
C ARG A 353 31.61 13.47 31.05
N TYR A 354 31.80 14.34 32.02
CA TYR A 354 33.09 14.69 32.60
C TYR A 354 33.00 14.56 34.12
N HIS A 355 33.63 13.52 34.67
CA HIS A 355 33.58 13.23 36.11
C HIS A 355 34.99 13.18 36.70
N ASP A 356 35.11 13.50 37.99
CA ASP A 356 36.32 13.17 38.77
C ASP A 356 36.30 11.71 39.27
N GLN A 357 37.37 11.31 39.98
CA GLN A 357 37.51 9.96 40.56
C GLN A 357 36.42 9.59 41.57
N ASP A 358 35.76 10.58 42.18
CA ASP A 358 34.67 10.40 43.14
C ASP A 358 33.29 10.41 42.46
N GLY A 359 33.25 10.54 41.13
CA GLY A 359 32.04 10.56 40.32
C GLY A 359 31.33 11.93 40.29
N LYS A 360 31.95 12.99 40.81
CA LYS A 360 31.39 14.34 40.75
C LYS A 360 31.58 14.91 39.35
N THR A 361 30.52 15.51 38.79
CA THR A 361 30.57 16.21 37.50
C THR A 361 31.47 17.45 37.62
N ILE A 362 32.48 17.54 36.76
CA ILE A 362 33.47 18.64 36.73
C ILE A 362 33.28 19.59 35.54
N LYS A 363 32.51 19.18 34.54
CA LYS A 363 32.05 19.98 33.40
C LYS A 363 30.67 19.49 32.98
N GLU A 364 29.81 20.41 32.53
CA GLU A 364 28.47 20.10 32.00
C GLU A 364 28.51 19.03 30.88
N ASP A 365 27.50 18.18 30.85
CA ASP A 365 27.38 17.09 29.87
C ASP A 365 27.14 17.65 28.46
N ASP A 366 27.92 17.22 27.47
CA ASP A 366 27.68 17.55 26.06
C ASP A 366 26.70 16.54 25.42
N GLN A 367 25.96 16.99 24.39
CA GLN A 367 25.03 16.16 23.63
C GLN A 367 25.41 16.17 22.16
N LEU A 368 25.93 15.05 21.65
CA LEU A 368 26.16 14.87 20.22
C LEU A 368 24.84 14.40 19.59
N THR A 369 24.39 15.09 18.55
CA THR A 369 23.18 14.74 17.79
C THR A 369 23.53 14.41 16.36
N GLY A 370 22.96 13.35 15.81
CA GLY A 370 23.11 13.00 14.40
C GLY A 370 22.01 12.08 13.91
N LYS A 371 22.03 11.78 12.62
CA LYS A 371 21.06 10.90 11.98
C LYS A 371 21.38 9.45 12.33
N LEU A 372 20.36 8.60 12.40
CA LEU A 372 20.52 7.18 12.71
C LEU A 372 21.48 6.51 11.70
N ASP A 373 22.40 5.71 12.21
CA ASP A 373 23.49 5.06 11.47
C ASP A 373 24.57 6.02 10.90
N GLU A 374 24.52 7.32 11.20
CA GLU A 374 25.64 8.26 10.98
C GLU A 374 26.73 8.06 12.05
N THR A 375 27.99 8.33 11.73
CA THR A 375 29.11 8.14 12.66
C THR A 375 29.29 9.33 13.60
N PHE A 376 29.72 9.06 14.83
CA PHE A 376 30.23 10.09 15.75
C PHE A 376 31.60 9.67 16.27
N THR A 377 32.39 10.67 16.64
CA THR A 377 33.65 10.52 17.36
C THR A 377 33.70 11.61 18.42
N VAL A 378 34.24 11.29 19.60
CA VAL A 378 34.43 12.23 20.69
C VAL A 378 35.82 12.01 21.30
N GLU A 379 36.52 13.12 21.53
CA GLU A 379 37.83 13.15 22.18
C GLU A 379 37.71 13.83 23.55
N ALA A 380 38.60 13.45 24.47
CA ALA A 380 38.63 14.03 25.80
C ALA A 380 39.18 15.47 25.73
N PRO A 381 38.45 16.49 26.21
CA PRO A 381 38.97 17.84 26.31
C PRO A 381 39.97 17.95 27.47
N THR A 382 40.91 18.89 27.36
CA THR A 382 41.71 19.37 28.49
C THR A 382 40.81 20.15 29.44
N ILE A 383 40.92 19.88 30.75
CA ILE A 383 40.18 20.58 31.80
C ILE A 383 41.20 21.14 32.79
N ASP A 384 41.19 22.46 33.02
CA ASP A 384 42.18 23.12 33.88
C ASP A 384 42.15 22.57 35.32
N GLY A 385 43.33 22.20 35.83
CA GLY A 385 43.50 21.60 37.16
C GLY A 385 43.05 20.13 37.25
N TYR A 386 42.84 19.46 36.12
CA TYR A 386 42.47 18.05 36.04
C TYR A 386 43.21 17.31 34.92
N THR A 387 43.83 16.18 35.27
CA THR A 387 44.46 15.27 34.32
C THR A 387 43.53 14.11 33.97
N LEU A 388 43.33 13.81 32.67
CA LEU A 388 42.52 12.66 32.22
C LEU A 388 43.17 11.35 32.71
N GLN A 389 42.39 10.54 33.41
CA GLN A 389 42.85 9.25 33.93
C GLN A 389 42.28 8.07 33.15
N ASP A 390 41.00 8.14 32.78
CA ASP A 390 40.28 7.00 32.22
C ASP A 390 39.12 7.44 31.29
N THR A 391 38.73 6.53 30.39
CA THR A 391 37.62 6.73 29.45
C THR A 391 36.68 5.53 29.48
N GLN A 392 35.44 5.79 29.87
CA GLN A 392 34.38 4.79 30.00
C GLN A 392 33.38 4.93 28.85
N GLY A 393 33.07 3.83 28.18
CA GLY A 393 32.17 3.80 27.01
C GLY A 393 32.92 3.85 25.68
N VAL A 394 32.19 4.07 24.58
CA VAL A 394 32.72 4.05 23.20
C VAL A 394 32.87 5.46 22.65
N THR A 395 34.12 5.90 22.46
CA THR A 395 34.47 7.24 21.92
C THR A 395 34.23 7.39 20.43
N SER A 396 33.96 6.30 19.70
CA SER A 396 33.53 6.35 18.31
C SER A 396 32.50 5.26 18.03
N GLY A 397 31.60 5.53 17.09
CA GLY A 397 30.54 4.61 16.75
C GLY A 397 29.53 5.23 15.79
N THR A 398 28.34 4.66 15.74
CA THR A 398 27.21 5.24 14.99
C THR A 398 26.08 5.63 15.93
N TYR A 399 25.34 6.67 15.58
CA TYR A 399 24.12 7.07 16.26
C TYR A 399 23.09 5.95 16.16
N THR A 400 22.63 5.46 17.31
CA THR A 400 21.60 4.42 17.38
C THR A 400 20.28 4.98 17.88
N THR A 401 19.24 4.15 17.91
CA THR A 401 17.95 4.54 18.52
C THR A 401 17.99 4.55 20.05
N ASP A 402 19.01 3.92 20.65
CA ASP A 402 19.17 3.84 22.09
C ASP A 402 20.20 4.91 22.51
N PRO A 403 19.95 5.69 23.59
CA PRO A 403 20.91 6.68 24.07
C PRO A 403 22.24 6.02 24.39
N GLN A 404 23.31 6.63 23.92
CA GLN A 404 24.68 6.19 24.19
C GLN A 404 25.32 7.23 25.10
N SER A 405 26.35 6.83 25.83
CA SER A 405 27.16 7.78 26.56
C SER A 405 28.62 7.42 26.60
N VAL A 406 29.45 8.45 26.68
CA VAL A 406 30.88 8.39 26.95
C VAL A 406 31.14 9.18 28.22
N THR A 407 32.00 8.67 29.08
CA THR A 407 32.39 9.34 30.32
C THR A 407 33.91 9.41 30.41
N PHE A 408 34.44 10.62 30.39
CA PHE A 408 35.85 10.88 30.66
C PHE A 408 36.02 11.12 32.16
N VAL A 409 36.92 10.35 32.77
CA VAL A 409 37.21 10.39 34.21
C VAL A 409 38.55 11.07 34.43
N TYR A 410 38.57 12.11 35.26
CA TYR A 410 39.74 12.93 35.52
C TYR A 410 40.18 12.86 36.98
N GLN A 411 41.47 13.08 37.22
CA GLN A 411 42.05 13.26 38.54
C GLN A 411 42.35 14.74 38.74
N LYS A 412 41.95 15.31 39.88
CA LYS A 412 42.30 16.70 40.23
C LYS A 412 43.82 16.79 40.45
N ASP A 413 44.46 17.74 39.80
CA ASP A 413 45.88 18.00 40.01
C ASP A 413 46.11 18.54 41.43
N ALA A 414 47.19 18.14 42.08
CA ALA A 414 47.48 18.56 43.44
C ALA A 414 47.74 20.08 43.48
N ASP A 415 47.02 20.80 44.36
CA ASP A 415 47.29 22.21 44.65
C ASP A 415 48.67 22.33 45.31
N GLU A 416 49.71 22.62 44.52
CA GLU A 416 50.97 23.13 45.07
C GLU A 416 50.80 24.61 45.40
N SER A 417 50.36 24.91 46.64
CA SER A 417 50.88 26.09 47.31
C SER A 417 51.00 25.92 48.83
N LEU A 418 52.20 26.28 49.28
CA LEU A 418 52.67 26.59 50.65
C LEU A 418 53.24 25.43 51.49
N ASN A 419 54.56 25.20 51.33
CA ASN A 419 55.46 25.41 52.47
C ASN A 419 56.83 25.94 52.02
N SER A 420 57.23 27.04 52.65
CA SER A 420 58.50 27.74 52.47
C SER A 420 59.38 27.51 53.69
N SER A 421 60.61 27.01 53.48
CA SER A 421 61.79 27.42 54.26
C SER A 421 63.10 26.90 53.63
N SER A 422 63.85 27.83 53.03
CA SER A 422 65.33 28.00 52.98
C SER A 422 66.27 26.80 52.77
N SER A 423 67.11 26.81 51.72
CA SER A 423 68.46 27.43 51.73
C SER A 423 69.25 27.24 50.42
N SER A 424 69.70 28.36 49.84
CA SER A 424 70.98 28.61 49.12
C SER A 424 71.53 27.62 48.08
N SER A 425 71.70 28.06 46.82
CA SER A 425 72.97 28.62 46.31
C SER A 425 73.02 28.74 44.77
N ALA A 426 73.38 29.95 44.32
CA ALA A 426 74.38 30.26 43.28
C ALA A 426 74.04 30.22 41.76
N THR A 427 74.05 31.44 41.21
CA THR A 427 74.69 31.94 39.95
C THR A 427 73.99 31.86 38.58
N THR A 428 73.52 33.04 38.16
CA THR A 428 73.58 33.78 36.86
C THR A 428 74.65 33.40 35.81
N PRO A 429 74.68 34.01 34.58
CA PRO A 429 73.65 34.77 33.82
C PRO A 429 73.65 34.53 32.27
N SER A 430 72.80 35.32 31.57
CA SER A 430 72.95 35.86 30.19
C SER A 430 72.02 35.21 29.16
N GLY A 431 71.29 35.92 28.30
CA GLY A 431 71.14 37.34 28.02
C GLY A 431 70.22 37.48 26.79
N ASP A 432 69.63 38.67 26.61
CA ASP A 432 69.30 39.38 25.34
C ASP A 432 68.72 38.59 24.13
N THR A 433 67.76 39.07 23.33
CA THR A 433 67.35 40.43 23.00
C THR A 433 66.02 40.41 22.23
N ASN A 434 65.44 41.59 22.22
CA ASN A 434 64.29 42.09 21.50
C ASN A 434 64.37 41.99 19.95
N SER A 435 63.18 42.12 19.35
CA SER A 435 62.88 42.91 18.15
C SER A 435 62.58 42.18 16.84
N GLY A 436 61.40 42.49 16.30
CA GLY A 436 61.38 43.15 14.99
C GLY A 436 60.38 42.62 13.99
N GLY A 437 59.33 43.42 13.77
CA GLY A 437 58.70 43.68 12.47
C GLY A 437 58.10 42.48 11.72
N GLY A 438 56.81 42.45 11.41
CA GLY A 438 56.00 43.60 11.04
C GLY A 438 55.17 43.22 9.83
N SER A 439 53.90 43.63 9.92
CA SER A 439 53.07 44.08 8.81
C SER A 439 52.42 42.98 7.94
N SER A 440 51.13 43.02 7.66
CA SER A 440 50.07 43.94 8.05
C SER A 440 48.76 43.48 7.43
N THR A 441 47.66 43.85 8.09
CA THR A 441 46.40 44.38 7.51
C THR A 441 45.60 43.46 6.59
N ASP A 442 44.29 43.36 6.70
CA ASP A 442 43.28 43.94 7.60
C ASP A 442 42.02 43.09 7.34
N SER A 443 41.25 42.68 8.34
CA SER A 443 40.15 43.46 8.96
C SER A 443 39.21 44.04 7.90
N SER A 444 37.90 44.01 7.99
CA SER A 444 36.95 43.66 9.04
C SER A 444 35.60 43.62 8.28
N SER A 445 34.70 42.67 8.51
CA SER A 445 33.69 42.68 9.57
C SER A 445 32.55 43.69 9.39
N THR A 446 31.44 43.35 10.05
CA THR A 446 30.16 44.07 10.27
C THR A 446 29.06 43.78 9.23
N THR A 447 28.00 43.00 9.52
CA THR A 447 26.93 42.98 10.56
C THR A 447 25.66 43.73 10.19
N GLY A 448 24.52 43.05 10.43
CA GLY A 448 23.17 43.59 10.65
C GLY A 448 22.28 43.56 9.40
N SER A 449 20.96 43.44 9.44
CA SER A 449 19.96 43.08 10.45
C SER A 449 18.58 43.09 9.74
N SER A 450 17.70 42.15 10.12
CA SER A 450 16.23 42.27 10.30
C SER A 450 15.21 42.54 9.16
N SER A 451 14.03 41.93 9.41
CA SER A 451 12.64 42.21 9.00
C SER A 451 12.14 41.49 7.72
N ALA A 452 11.19 40.55 7.80
CA ALA A 452 9.76 40.57 8.18
C ALA A 452 8.84 41.03 7.02
N GLY A 453 7.97 40.11 6.56
CA GLY A 453 6.94 40.35 5.54
C GLY A 453 6.01 39.14 5.42
N SER A 454 4.72 39.41 5.55
CA SER A 454 3.65 38.51 5.98
C SER A 454 3.02 37.60 4.91
N SER A 455 2.47 36.50 5.42
CA SER A 455 1.31 35.70 4.98
C SER A 455 0.55 36.03 3.69
N SER A 456 0.27 34.98 2.91
CA SER A 456 -1.10 34.71 2.43
C SER A 456 -1.35 33.21 2.36
N SER A 457 -2.45 32.81 2.98
CA SER A 457 -3.01 31.46 3.03
C SER A 457 -3.88 31.19 1.81
N LEU A 458 -3.75 30.00 1.21
CA LEU A 458 -4.84 29.38 0.47
C LEU A 458 -4.92 27.91 0.88
N GLU A 459 -6.02 27.59 1.56
CA GLU A 459 -6.51 26.23 1.74
C GLU A 459 -6.85 25.63 0.38
N SER A 460 -6.46 24.38 0.16
CA SER A 460 -7.10 23.53 -0.82
C SER A 460 -7.19 22.12 -0.26
N SER A 461 -8.44 21.74 -0.05
CA SER A 461 -8.98 20.40 0.16
C SER A 461 -8.38 19.35 -0.77
N GLY A 462 -8.06 18.18 -0.21
CA GLY A 462 -7.68 17.00 -0.97
C GLY A 462 -7.73 15.75 -0.11
N SER A 463 -8.94 15.36 0.32
CA SER A 463 -9.15 14.05 0.94
C SER A 463 -9.19 12.98 -0.16
N ALA A 464 -8.14 12.19 -0.17
CA ALA A 464 -8.14 10.73 -0.25
C ALA A 464 -8.75 10.06 -1.51
N ASN A 465 -7.88 9.43 -2.29
CA ASN A 465 -7.88 7.97 -2.41
C ASN A 465 -6.57 7.46 -3.02
N LEU A 466 -5.69 6.87 -2.19
CA LEU A 466 -4.55 6.05 -2.64
C LEU A 466 -4.17 5.03 -1.56
N VAL A 467 -4.72 3.81 -1.55
CA VAL A 467 -4.13 2.69 -0.78
C VAL A 467 -4.63 1.30 -1.24
N GLN A 468 -3.73 0.37 -1.58
CA GLN A 468 -4.01 -1.07 -1.57
C GLN A 468 -3.49 -1.77 -0.28
N PRO A 469 -4.36 -2.37 0.56
CA PRO A 469 -3.99 -3.24 1.70
C PRO A 469 -3.91 -4.74 1.37
N LYS A 470 -3.42 -5.56 2.33
CA LYS A 470 -3.46 -7.06 2.42
C LYS A 470 -2.13 -7.83 2.27
N MET A 471 -1.05 -7.43 2.95
CA MET A 471 0.19 -8.24 3.07
C MET A 471 0.61 -8.50 4.52
N SER A 472 1.36 -9.58 4.76
CA SER A 472 2.00 -9.84 6.07
C SER A 472 3.46 -9.38 6.02
N VAL A 473 3.88 -8.56 6.98
CA VAL A 473 5.26 -8.07 7.14
C VAL A 473 5.89 -8.58 8.44
N THR A 474 7.20 -8.72 8.44
CA THR A 474 8.01 -9.20 9.56
C THR A 474 9.03 -8.14 9.93
N ALA A 475 9.19 -7.88 11.22
CA ALA A 475 10.22 -6.99 11.74
C ALA A 475 11.60 -7.67 11.76
N VAL A 476 12.56 -7.06 11.07
CA VAL A 476 13.96 -7.55 10.99
C VAL A 476 14.90 -6.78 11.92
N LYS A 477 14.48 -5.60 12.40
CA LYS A 477 15.13 -4.79 13.44
C LYS A 477 14.16 -4.53 14.61
N LYS A 478 14.65 -3.91 15.69
CA LYS A 478 13.81 -3.40 16.79
C LYS A 478 12.81 -2.39 16.21
N ILE A 479 11.52 -2.51 16.52
CA ILE A 479 10.48 -1.66 15.94
C ILE A 479 9.43 -1.26 16.98
N GLY A 480 8.96 -0.02 16.89
CA GLY A 480 7.90 0.50 17.74
C GLY A 480 6.52 0.22 17.15
N PHE A 481 5.55 -0.08 18.02
CA PHE A 481 4.15 -0.21 17.68
C PHE A 481 3.38 0.95 18.31
N TYR A 482 2.71 1.74 17.48
CA TYR A 482 2.16 3.04 17.85
C TYR A 482 0.63 3.07 17.76
N ARG A 483 0.00 3.95 18.54
CA ARG A 483 -1.45 4.19 18.50
C ARG A 483 -1.88 4.99 17.28
N THR A 484 -1.00 5.84 16.73
CA THR A 484 -1.28 6.72 15.60
C THR A 484 -0.16 6.65 14.56
N ALA A 485 -0.43 7.14 13.34
CA ALA A 485 0.58 7.20 12.27
C ALA A 485 1.69 8.24 12.54
N THR A 486 1.49 9.16 13.48
CA THR A 486 2.52 10.12 13.89
C THR A 486 3.26 9.58 15.11
N PHE A 487 4.47 9.09 14.87
CA PHE A 487 5.25 8.40 15.90
C PHE A 487 5.80 9.37 16.92
N SER A 488 5.57 9.04 18.19
CA SER A 488 6.10 9.77 19.34
C SER A 488 6.21 8.81 20.53
N ALA A 489 7.03 9.16 21.52
CA ALA A 489 7.13 8.37 22.74
C ALA A 489 5.76 8.21 23.44
N LYS A 490 4.96 9.28 23.48
CA LYS A 490 3.61 9.30 24.08
C LYS A 490 2.64 8.31 23.42
N ASN A 491 2.73 8.16 22.10
CA ASN A 491 1.83 7.30 21.33
C ASN A 491 2.39 5.88 21.12
N ARG A 492 3.60 5.59 21.59
CA ARG A 492 4.22 4.27 21.48
C ARG A 492 3.61 3.32 22.50
N VAL A 493 2.94 2.29 22.01
CA VAL A 493 2.33 1.26 22.86
C VAL A 493 3.39 0.30 23.38
N LYS A 494 4.31 -0.12 22.52
CA LYS A 494 5.30 -1.15 22.83
C LYS A 494 6.47 -1.14 21.85
N TRP A 495 7.64 -1.55 22.34
CA TRP A 495 8.76 -1.98 21.52
C TRP A 495 8.71 -3.49 21.25
N PHE A 496 8.92 -3.86 20.00
CA PHE A 496 9.29 -5.22 19.61
C PHE A 496 10.81 -5.27 19.47
N PRO A 497 11.52 -6.07 20.30
CA PRO A 497 12.97 -6.17 20.20
C PRO A 497 13.38 -6.86 18.90
N LYS A 498 14.63 -6.61 18.47
CA LYS A 498 15.25 -7.42 17.40
C LYS A 498 15.27 -8.88 17.83
N GLN A 499 14.98 -9.78 16.90
CA GLN A 499 14.89 -11.21 17.14
C GLN A 499 15.65 -12.00 16.08
N THR A 500 16.07 -13.21 16.43
CA THR A 500 16.59 -14.18 15.45
C THR A 500 15.50 -14.49 14.44
N ARG A 501 15.90 -14.89 13.21
CA ARG A 501 14.98 -15.10 12.08
C ARG A 501 13.72 -15.90 12.43
N ALA A 502 13.87 -16.98 13.19
CA ALA A 502 12.81 -17.89 13.63
C ALA A 502 11.81 -17.28 14.64
N LYS A 503 12.17 -16.17 15.29
CA LYS A 503 11.41 -15.49 16.36
C LYS A 503 10.98 -14.07 15.97
N ARG A 504 11.24 -13.64 14.73
CA ARG A 504 10.93 -12.28 14.30
C ARG A 504 9.44 -11.96 14.42
N PRO A 505 9.08 -10.79 14.98
CA PRO A 505 7.71 -10.33 15.07
C PRO A 505 7.05 -10.22 13.70
N GLN A 506 5.79 -10.65 13.58
CA GLN A 506 4.98 -10.61 12.37
C GLN A 506 3.76 -9.72 12.56
N PHE A 507 3.35 -9.05 11.49
CA PHE A 507 2.23 -8.12 11.46
C PHE A 507 1.45 -8.28 10.16
N VAL A 508 0.13 -8.20 10.22
CA VAL A 508 -0.73 -8.14 9.02
C VAL A 508 -1.02 -6.68 8.72
N VAL A 509 -0.62 -6.21 7.53
CA VAL A 509 -0.92 -4.87 7.04
C VAL A 509 -2.41 -4.79 6.68
N VAL A 510 -3.10 -3.90 7.37
CA VAL A 510 -4.54 -3.64 7.23
C VAL A 510 -4.80 -2.48 6.27
N LYS A 511 -3.91 -1.49 6.22
CA LYS A 511 -3.83 -0.39 5.24
C LYS A 511 -2.53 0.40 5.43
N THR A 512 -2.22 1.32 4.53
CA THR A 512 -1.22 2.38 4.77
C THR A 512 -1.87 3.62 5.39
N ALA A 513 -1.05 4.51 5.94
CA ALA A 513 -1.46 5.79 6.49
C ALA A 513 -0.28 6.76 6.43
N TYR A 514 -0.56 8.06 6.55
CA TYR A 514 0.46 9.10 6.58
C TYR A 514 0.54 9.73 7.97
N SER A 515 1.76 10.06 8.40
CA SER A 515 1.98 10.89 9.57
C SER A 515 1.56 12.34 9.29
N LYS A 516 1.48 13.19 10.34
CA LYS A 516 1.24 14.63 10.19
C LYS A 516 2.26 15.35 9.28
N LYS A 517 3.45 14.76 9.09
CA LYS A 517 4.52 15.27 8.22
C LYS A 517 4.60 14.52 6.88
N GLY A 518 3.52 13.86 6.44
CA GLY A 518 3.49 13.16 5.15
C GLY A 518 4.28 11.83 5.10
N LEU A 519 4.91 11.36 6.19
CA LEU A 519 5.61 10.07 6.16
C LEU A 519 4.65 8.88 6.08
N LEU A 520 4.87 7.98 5.12
CA LEU A 520 4.11 6.74 4.96
C LEU A 520 4.34 5.78 6.14
N ARG A 521 3.26 5.12 6.59
CA ARG A 521 3.20 4.15 7.70
C ARG A 521 2.30 2.99 7.34
N TYR A 522 2.56 1.82 7.93
CA TYR A 522 1.61 0.72 7.89
C TYR A 522 0.68 0.80 9.10
N GLN A 523 -0.63 0.76 8.87
CA GLN A 523 -1.57 0.30 9.89
C GLN A 523 -1.61 -1.22 9.87
N VAL A 524 -1.33 -1.85 11.00
CA VAL A 524 -1.15 -3.29 11.11
C VAL A 524 -1.95 -3.90 12.24
N LYS A 525 -2.20 -5.20 12.16
CA LYS A 525 -2.64 -6.07 13.25
C LYS A 525 -1.44 -6.91 13.74
N ASP A 526 -1.17 -6.89 15.04
CA ASP A 526 -0.14 -7.74 15.67
C ASP A 526 -0.62 -9.20 15.70
N VAL A 527 0.17 -10.11 15.12
CA VAL A 527 -0.15 -11.56 15.06
C VAL A 527 0.84 -12.42 15.85
N ASN A 528 1.62 -11.82 16.74
CA ASN A 528 2.59 -12.51 17.59
C ASN A 528 1.94 -13.09 18.84
N LYS A 529 1.64 -14.40 18.84
CA LYS A 529 1.07 -15.10 20.01
C LYS A 529 1.97 -14.87 21.25
N GLY A 530 1.37 -14.45 22.36
CA GLY A 530 2.08 -14.08 23.59
C GLY A 530 2.49 -12.60 23.69
N SER A 531 2.31 -11.80 22.64
CA SER A 531 2.48 -10.35 22.73
C SER A 531 1.31 -9.70 23.50
N LYS A 532 1.61 -8.74 24.38
CA LYS A 532 0.60 -7.89 25.06
C LYS A 532 -0.32 -7.13 24.08
N THR A 533 0.12 -6.95 22.84
CA THR A 533 -0.64 -6.31 21.76
C THR A 533 -1.23 -7.32 20.77
N TYR A 534 -1.16 -8.62 21.04
CA TYR A 534 -1.68 -9.65 20.15
C TYR A 534 -3.14 -9.38 19.76
N GLY A 535 -3.42 -9.41 18.46
CA GLY A 535 -4.73 -9.14 17.88
C GLY A 535 -5.10 -7.65 17.77
N LYS A 536 -4.36 -6.75 18.43
CA LYS A 536 -4.63 -5.30 18.40
C LYS A 536 -4.10 -4.67 17.12
N ARG A 537 -4.75 -3.56 16.73
CA ARG A 537 -4.32 -2.70 15.63
C ARG A 537 -3.41 -1.57 16.13
N GLY A 538 -2.50 -1.14 15.26
CA GLY A 538 -1.59 -0.03 15.52
C GLY A 538 -0.81 0.33 14.27
N TYR A 539 0.24 1.12 14.44
CA TYR A 539 1.05 1.63 13.35
C TYR A 539 2.52 1.25 13.52
N ILE A 540 3.17 0.89 12.42
CA ILE A 540 4.61 0.58 12.35
C ILE A 540 5.22 1.27 11.11
N THR A 541 6.55 1.42 11.09
CA THR A 541 7.25 2.03 9.95
C THR A 541 7.09 1.18 8.69
N THR A 542 7.10 1.82 7.52
CA THR A 542 7.19 1.14 6.21
C THR A 542 8.63 0.88 5.76
N GLN A 543 9.62 1.43 6.48
CA GLN A 543 11.02 1.34 6.08
C GLN A 543 11.49 -0.11 5.97
N GLN A 544 11.99 -0.49 4.80
CA GLN A 544 12.40 -1.88 4.53
C GLN A 544 13.57 -2.38 5.39
N ALA A 545 14.40 -1.46 5.89
CA ALA A 545 15.44 -1.77 6.87
C ALA A 545 14.87 -2.37 8.17
N TYR A 546 13.60 -2.09 8.48
CA TYR A 546 12.90 -2.53 9.69
C TYR A 546 11.88 -3.62 9.41
N VAL A 547 11.20 -3.58 8.26
CA VAL A 547 10.11 -4.50 7.93
C VAL A 547 10.32 -5.13 6.54
N LYS A 548 10.10 -6.44 6.41
CA LYS A 548 10.15 -7.16 5.14
C LYS A 548 8.90 -8.02 4.94
N GLY A 549 8.57 -8.38 3.70
CA GLY A 549 7.50 -9.35 3.42
C GLY A 549 7.73 -10.66 4.21
N THR A 550 6.67 -11.19 4.83
CA THR A 550 6.74 -12.40 5.68
C THR A 550 6.81 -13.68 4.85
N TYR A 551 6.17 -13.68 3.68
CA TYR A 551 6.01 -14.84 2.83
C TYR A 551 6.81 -14.69 1.54
N ALA A 552 7.34 -15.80 1.02
CA ALA A 552 8.06 -15.78 -0.25
C ALA A 552 7.12 -15.40 -1.39
N THR A 553 7.61 -14.55 -2.29
CA THR A 553 6.94 -14.12 -3.52
C THR A 553 7.46 -14.88 -4.75
N THR A 554 8.66 -15.47 -4.67
CA THR A 554 9.30 -16.24 -5.74
C THR A 554 9.53 -17.70 -5.34
N LYS A 555 9.58 -18.59 -6.33
CA LYS A 555 9.81 -20.04 -6.14
C LYS A 555 11.32 -20.36 -6.21
N PRO A 556 11.97 -20.78 -5.11
CA PRO A 556 13.34 -21.30 -5.18
C PRO A 556 13.36 -22.76 -5.67
N LYS A 557 14.52 -23.25 -6.15
CA LYS A 557 14.70 -24.68 -6.49
C LYS A 557 14.58 -25.58 -5.24
N ALA A 558 15.14 -25.11 -4.13
CA ALA A 558 15.04 -25.76 -2.83
C ALA A 558 15.04 -24.75 -1.69
N ILE A 559 14.56 -25.15 -0.53
CA ILE A 559 14.64 -24.39 0.71
C ILE A 559 15.41 -25.16 1.78
N LYS A 560 16.07 -24.43 2.67
CA LYS A 560 16.59 -24.93 3.95
C LYS A 560 15.61 -24.55 5.05
N VAL A 561 15.24 -25.51 5.89
CA VAL A 561 14.38 -25.29 7.05
C VAL A 561 15.15 -24.49 8.11
N VAL A 562 14.66 -23.32 8.48
CA VAL A 562 15.27 -22.42 9.49
C VAL A 562 14.74 -22.72 10.89
N LYS A 563 13.46 -23.09 11.00
CA LYS A 563 12.78 -23.54 12.21
C LYS A 563 11.89 -24.71 11.81
N GLY A 564 11.77 -25.74 12.65
CA GLY A 564 10.98 -26.94 12.35
C GLY A 564 9.67 -26.64 11.60
N LEU A 565 9.47 -27.35 10.49
CA LEU A 565 8.43 -27.05 9.50
C LEU A 565 7.61 -28.30 9.24
N ASN A 566 6.30 -28.22 9.32
CA ASN A 566 5.43 -29.36 9.01
C ASN A 566 5.08 -29.38 7.52
N GLY A 567 5.09 -30.58 6.93
CA GLY A 567 4.49 -30.91 5.65
C GLY A 567 3.06 -31.37 5.80
N TYR A 568 2.21 -30.98 4.85
CA TYR A 568 0.78 -31.21 4.87
C TYR A 568 0.30 -31.75 3.53
N ARG A 569 -0.83 -32.47 3.54
CA ARG A 569 -1.47 -32.98 2.31
C ARG A 569 -2.06 -31.86 1.46
N ASP A 570 -2.51 -30.79 2.10
CA ASP A 570 -3.32 -29.73 1.50
C ASP A 570 -2.71 -28.34 1.67
N VAL A 571 -3.11 -27.43 0.78
CA VAL A 571 -2.63 -26.04 0.74
C VAL A 571 -3.05 -25.21 1.97
N LYS A 572 -4.17 -25.57 2.64
CA LYS A 572 -4.65 -24.90 3.87
C LYS A 572 -3.81 -25.25 5.10
N LEU A 573 -2.95 -26.27 4.98
CA LEU A 573 -2.11 -26.81 6.05
C LEU A 573 -2.91 -27.42 7.21
N SER A 574 -3.99 -28.15 6.92
CA SER A 574 -4.82 -28.79 7.96
C SER A 574 -4.44 -30.25 8.23
N HIS A 575 -4.08 -31.02 7.20
CA HIS A 575 -3.74 -32.45 7.37
C HIS A 575 -2.22 -32.64 7.40
N LYS A 576 -1.63 -32.53 8.60
CA LYS A 576 -0.19 -32.72 8.80
C LYS A 576 0.20 -34.17 8.46
N GLN A 577 1.27 -34.32 7.70
CA GLN A 577 1.81 -35.63 7.30
C GLN A 577 3.22 -35.87 7.82
N THR A 578 4.08 -34.84 7.80
CA THR A 578 5.50 -35.02 8.11
C THR A 578 6.04 -33.80 8.85
N HIS A 579 7.03 -34.00 9.72
CA HIS A 579 7.77 -32.90 10.35
C HIS A 579 9.19 -32.85 9.79
N TYR A 580 9.57 -31.72 9.21
CA TYR A 580 10.92 -31.43 8.73
C TYR A 580 11.73 -30.70 9.79
N ARG A 581 12.92 -31.25 10.10
CA ARG A 581 13.80 -30.71 11.14
C ARG A 581 14.56 -29.47 10.63
N GLN A 582 14.99 -28.61 11.54
CA GLN A 582 15.87 -27.49 11.20
C GLN A 582 17.12 -27.99 10.45
N GLY A 583 17.54 -27.24 9.43
CA GLY A 583 18.68 -27.57 8.58
C GLY A 583 18.35 -28.45 7.37
N GLN A 584 17.22 -29.16 7.38
CA GLN A 584 16.83 -30.05 6.30
C GLN A 584 16.58 -29.28 4.99
N ARG A 585 17.04 -29.83 3.87
CA ARG A 585 16.84 -29.27 2.52
C ARG A 585 15.63 -29.91 1.86
N LEU A 586 14.69 -29.09 1.38
CA LEU A 586 13.44 -29.52 0.75
C LEU A 586 13.36 -29.01 -0.68
N ALA A 587 13.18 -29.90 -1.64
CA ALA A 587 13.04 -29.54 -3.05
C ALA A 587 11.63 -28.98 -3.32
N VAL A 588 11.56 -27.79 -3.90
CA VAL A 588 10.29 -27.08 -4.13
C VAL A 588 9.83 -27.30 -5.58
N LYS A 589 8.61 -27.81 -5.74
CA LYS A 589 7.94 -27.99 -7.02
C LYS A 589 7.25 -26.70 -7.48
N LYS A 590 6.50 -26.05 -6.61
CA LYS A 590 5.71 -24.84 -6.93
C LYS A 590 5.55 -23.93 -5.70
N LEU A 591 5.44 -22.62 -5.92
CA LEU A 591 4.94 -21.67 -4.92
C LEU A 591 3.44 -21.46 -5.16
N VAL A 592 2.63 -21.61 -4.12
CA VAL A 592 1.16 -21.54 -4.19
C VAL A 592 0.67 -20.42 -3.27
N ARG A 593 -0.15 -19.50 -3.80
CA ARG A 593 -0.82 -18.46 -3.00
C ARG A 593 -2.06 -19.05 -2.32
N HIS A 594 -2.30 -18.65 -1.08
CA HIS A 594 -3.47 -19.04 -0.30
C HIS A 594 -3.83 -17.89 0.66
N ASN A 595 -4.85 -17.11 0.29
CA ASN A 595 -5.22 -15.85 0.95
C ASN A 595 -3.99 -14.92 1.07
N LEU A 596 -3.74 -14.35 2.26
CA LEU A 596 -2.64 -13.42 2.54
C LEU A 596 -1.24 -14.07 2.63
N THR A 597 -1.12 -15.34 2.26
CA THR A 597 0.04 -16.17 2.59
C THR A 597 0.45 -17.05 1.40
N THR A 598 1.70 -17.52 1.40
CA THR A 598 2.17 -18.48 0.38
C THR A 598 2.61 -19.80 1.00
N ARG A 599 2.61 -20.85 0.17
CA ARG A 599 3.01 -22.23 0.49
C ARG A 599 3.99 -22.73 -0.56
N TYR A 600 4.95 -23.55 -0.16
CA TYR A 600 5.71 -24.35 -1.10
C TYR A 600 5.02 -25.70 -1.25
N LEU A 601 4.66 -26.08 -2.47
CA LEU A 601 4.43 -27.46 -2.84
C LEU A 601 5.79 -28.10 -3.09
N LEU A 602 6.13 -29.13 -2.32
CA LEU A 602 7.37 -29.89 -2.43
C LEU A 602 7.27 -30.94 -3.55
N LYS A 603 8.42 -31.42 -4.04
CA LYS A 603 8.45 -32.45 -5.10
C LYS A 603 7.79 -33.78 -4.68
N ASN A 604 7.75 -34.07 -3.38
CA ASN A 604 7.07 -35.24 -2.82
C ASN A 604 5.54 -35.04 -2.64
N GLY A 605 4.97 -33.96 -3.18
CA GLY A 605 3.53 -33.70 -3.15
C GLY A 605 3.01 -33.01 -1.88
N GLN A 606 3.86 -32.76 -0.88
CA GLN A 606 3.44 -32.11 0.36
C GLN A 606 3.51 -30.58 0.29
N TYR A 607 2.64 -29.90 1.02
CA TYR A 607 2.67 -28.45 1.22
C TYR A 607 3.38 -28.07 2.51
N VAL A 608 4.23 -27.05 2.47
CA VAL A 608 4.82 -26.41 3.65
C VAL A 608 4.59 -24.89 3.61
N SER A 609 4.63 -24.24 4.77
CA SER A 609 4.55 -22.76 4.82
C SER A 609 5.74 -22.14 4.09
N ALA A 610 5.50 -21.12 3.26
CA ALA A 610 6.56 -20.32 2.64
C ALA A 610 6.88 -19.05 3.46
N ASN A 611 6.66 -19.12 4.77
CA ASN A 611 7.04 -18.06 5.70
C ASN A 611 8.57 -17.99 5.82
N LEU A 612 9.14 -16.84 5.47
CA LEU A 612 10.58 -16.62 5.44
C LEU A 612 11.24 -16.66 6.82
N ASN A 613 10.48 -16.65 7.92
CA ASN A 613 11.02 -16.91 9.25
C ASN A 613 11.33 -18.38 9.49
N PHE A 614 10.69 -19.29 8.75
CA PHE A 614 10.82 -20.74 8.93
C PHE A 614 11.58 -21.43 7.81
N SER A 615 11.79 -20.75 6.68
CA SER A 615 12.53 -21.29 5.53
C SER A 615 13.42 -20.25 4.88
N GLN A 616 14.50 -20.72 4.25
CA GLN A 616 15.43 -19.91 3.47
C GLN A 616 15.63 -20.55 2.10
N ALA A 617 15.54 -19.76 1.02
CA ALA A 617 15.92 -20.23 -0.31
C ALA A 617 17.39 -20.67 -0.32
N VAL A 618 17.66 -21.83 -0.91
CA VAL A 618 19.03 -22.26 -1.20
C VAL A 618 19.33 -21.86 -2.63
N LYS A 619 20.42 -21.11 -2.82
CA LYS A 619 20.94 -20.78 -4.15
C LYS A 619 21.31 -22.06 -4.90
#